data_AF-A0A0J6CXD3-F1
#
_entry.id   AF-A0A0J6CXD3-F1
#
_cell.length_a   1.000
_cell.length_b   1.000
_cell.length_c   1.000
_cell.angle_alpha   90.00
_cell.angle_beta   90.00
_cell.angle_gamma   90.00
#
_symmetry.space_group_name_H-M   'P 1'
#
loop_
_entity.id
_entity.type
_entity.pdbx_description
1 polymer ?
#
loop_
_entity_poly.entity_id
_entity_poly.type
_entity_poly.pdbx_seq_one_letter_code
_entity_poly.pdbx_strand_id
1 'polypeptide(L)'
;MLRNCKGYTLLDALTALSLLSVLSASVLPLYAHVYEERSIIRERKEATILLGQFWNELVLEENKPPNEQVKNDVTYTFKEISNKLCVSFQVAPKRNTVICRSLPYAK
;
A
#
# COMPACT_ATOMS: atom_id res chain seq x y z
N MET A 1 -39.54 -30.17 39.90
CA MET A 1 -38.16 -29.64 39.89
C MET A 1 -37.74 -29.40 38.45
N LEU A 2 -37.84 -28.16 37.96
CA LEU A 2 -37.23 -27.80 36.67
C LEU A 2 -35.71 -27.82 36.85
N ARG A 3 -35.11 -28.93 36.42
CA ARG A 3 -33.69 -29.20 36.54
C ARG A 3 -32.95 -28.20 35.64
N ASN A 4 -32.12 -27.38 36.26
CA ASN A 4 -31.28 -26.37 35.65
C ASN A 4 -30.25 -27.03 34.71
N CYS A 5 -30.65 -27.40 33.50
CA CYS A 5 -29.77 -27.88 32.45
C CYS A 5 -29.04 -26.68 31.81
N LYS A 6 -28.10 -26.08 32.55
CA LYS A 6 -27.13 -25.09 32.02
C LYS A 6 -26.02 -25.81 31.24
N GLY A 7 -26.40 -26.56 30.21
CA GLY A 7 -25.46 -27.17 29.27
C GLY A 7 -25.71 -26.56 27.90
N TYR A 8 -24.67 -26.00 27.28
CA TYR A 8 -24.74 -25.61 25.87
C TYR A 8 -25.03 -26.86 25.06
N THR A 9 -26.10 -26.82 24.26
CA THR A 9 -26.43 -27.95 23.40
C THR A 9 -25.47 -27.97 22.21
N LEU A 10 -25.24 -29.15 21.63
CA LEU A 10 -24.46 -29.27 20.39
C LEU A 10 -25.04 -28.38 19.28
N LEU A 11 -26.37 -28.19 19.27
CA LEU A 11 -27.07 -27.30 18.36
C LEU A 11 -26.68 -25.83 18.58
N ASP A 12 -26.57 -25.38 19.83
CA ASP A 12 -26.11 -24.02 20.16
C ASP A 12 -24.68 -23.78 19.69
N ALA A 13 -23.81 -24.79 19.82
CA ALA A 13 -22.44 -24.70 19.31
C ALA A 13 -22.39 -24.64 17.77
N LEU A 14 -23.18 -25.48 17.08
CA LEU A 14 -23.26 -25.49 15.62
C LEU A 14 -23.83 -24.17 15.07
N THR A 15 -24.88 -23.65 15.70
CA THR A 15 -25.47 -22.36 15.32
C THR A 15 -24.49 -21.21 15.54
N ALA A 16 -23.81 -21.17 16.69
CA ALA A 16 -22.76 -20.18 16.94
C ALA A 16 -21.61 -20.26 15.91
N LEU A 17 -21.16 -21.48 15.57
CA LEU A 17 -20.11 -21.68 14.57
C LEU A 17 -20.55 -21.21 13.17
N SER A 18 -21.81 -21.47 12.81
CA SER A 18 -22.38 -21.04 11.53
C SER A 18 -22.50 -19.52 11.42
N LEU A 19 -22.85 -18.84 12.53
CA LEU A 19 -22.88 -17.39 12.57
C LEU A 19 -21.47 -16.81 12.47
N LEU A 20 -20.51 -17.41 13.18
CA LEU A 20 -19.10 -17.02 13.12
C LEU A 20 -18.51 -17.19 11.71
N SER A 21 -18.86 -18.27 11.00
CA SER A 21 -18.35 -18.51 9.65
C SER A 21 -18.89 -17.49 8.65
N VAL A 22 -20.18 -17.15 8.74
CA VAL A 22 -20.80 -16.10 7.89
C VAL A 22 -20.18 -14.72 8.18
N LEU A 23 -20.01 -14.38 9.46
CA LEU A 23 -19.38 -13.11 9.84
C LEU A 23 -17.93 -13.04 9.39
N SER A 24 -17.14 -14.09 9.59
CA SER A 24 -15.74 -14.10 9.15
C SER A 24 -15.62 -14.02 7.62
N ALA A 25 -16.45 -14.74 6.88
CA ALA A 25 -16.48 -14.69 5.41
C ALA A 25 -16.81 -13.29 4.87
N SER A 26 -17.66 -12.52 5.56
CA SER A 26 -17.99 -11.14 5.16
C SER A 26 -16.90 -10.12 5.52
N VAL A 27 -16.19 -10.31 6.62
CA VAL A 27 -15.14 -9.37 7.09
C VAL A 27 -13.82 -9.55 6.32
N LEU A 28 -13.48 -10.78 5.94
CA LEU A 28 -12.26 -11.12 5.19
C LEU A 28 -12.01 -10.27 3.94
N PRO A 29 -12.94 -10.12 2.98
CA PRO A 29 -12.71 -9.32 1.78
C PRO A 29 -12.51 -7.83 2.10
N LEU A 30 -13.21 -7.33 3.12
CA LEU A 30 -13.10 -5.95 3.58
C LEU A 30 -11.73 -5.68 4.19
N TYR A 31 -11.22 -6.61 5.00
CA TYR A 31 -9.88 -6.55 5.55
C TYR A 31 -8.81 -6.59 4.44
N ALA A 32 -8.95 -7.48 3.46
CA ALA A 32 -8.04 -7.58 2.33
C ALA A 32 -7.97 -6.27 1.54
N HIS A 33 -9.13 -5.66 1.24
CA HIS A 33 -9.19 -4.38 0.51
C HIS A 33 -8.49 -3.25 1.27
N VAL A 34 -8.75 -3.11 2.57
CA VAL A 34 -8.11 -2.07 3.40
C VAL A 34 -6.59 -2.28 3.49
N TYR A 35 -6.15 -3.54 3.57
CA TYR A 35 -4.72 -3.84 3.62
C TYR A 35 -4.02 -3.47 2.31
N GLU A 36 -4.64 -3.76 1.17
CA GLU A 36 -4.15 -3.36 -0.14
C GLU A 36 -4.07 -1.83 -0.29
N GLU A 37 -5.10 -1.10 0.11
CA GLU A 37 -5.05 0.37 0.05
C GLU A 37 -3.94 0.95 0.93
N ARG A 38 -3.73 0.37 2.12
CA ARG A 38 -2.66 0.80 3.03
C ARG A 38 -1.27 0.57 2.45
N SER A 39 -1.03 -0.54 1.75
CA SER A 39 0.26 -0.79 1.12
C SER A 39 0.52 0.23 0.00
N ILE A 40 -0.47 0.49 -0.86
CA ILE A 40 -0.36 1.49 -1.93
C ILE A 40 -0.08 2.89 -1.38
N ILE A 41 -0.78 3.30 -0.32
CA ILE A 41 -0.57 4.61 0.31
C ILE A 41 0.85 4.70 0.89
N ARG A 42 1.35 3.63 1.51
CA ARG A 42 2.71 3.57 2.04
C ARG A 42 3.75 3.75 0.93
N GLU A 43 3.69 2.94 -0.12
CA GLU A 43 4.65 3.03 -1.23
C GLU A 43 4.56 4.38 -1.95
N ARG A 44 3.36 4.96 -2.10
CA ARG A 44 3.20 6.31 -2.66
C ARG A 44 3.87 7.38 -1.80
N LYS A 45 3.75 7.27 -0.47
CA LYS A 45 4.43 8.18 0.46
C LYS A 45 5.94 8.04 0.33
N GLU A 46 6.46 6.81 0.28
CA GLU A 46 7.89 6.55 0.11
C GLU A 46 8.42 7.08 -1.22
N ALA A 47 7.73 6.80 -2.34
CA ALA A 47 8.05 7.36 -3.66
C ALA A 47 8.16 8.89 -3.62
N THR A 48 7.22 9.56 -2.93
CA THR A 48 7.20 11.02 -2.83
C THR A 48 8.37 11.56 -2.00
N ILE A 49 8.74 10.87 -0.93
CA ILE A 49 9.90 11.23 -0.10
C ILE A 49 11.19 11.09 -0.92
N LEU A 50 11.38 9.95 -1.59
CA LEU A 50 12.55 9.71 -2.44
C LEU A 50 12.63 10.72 -3.58
N LEU A 51 11.50 10.99 -4.24
CA LEU A 51 11.42 12.02 -5.27
C LEU A 51 11.82 13.39 -4.73
N GLY A 52 11.37 13.75 -3.51
CA GLY A 52 11.75 15.01 -2.87
C GLY A 52 13.24 15.11 -2.57
N GLN A 53 13.82 14.03 -2.04
CA GLN A 53 15.25 13.94 -1.74
C GLN A 53 16.08 14.12 -3.02
N PHE A 54 15.83 13.29 -4.03
CA PHE A 54 16.57 13.31 -5.29
C PHE A 54 16.33 14.58 -6.11
N TRP A 55 15.15 15.18 -6.00
CA TRP A 55 14.89 16.48 -6.60
C TRP A 55 15.75 17.57 -5.95
N ASN A 56 15.90 17.55 -4.62
CA ASN A 56 16.77 18.51 -3.93
C ASN A 56 18.25 18.29 -4.27
N GLU A 57 18.72 17.04 -4.29
CA GLU A 57 20.09 16.70 -4.69
C GLU A 57 20.38 17.16 -6.13
N LEU A 58 19.44 16.97 -7.06
CA LEU A 58 19.56 17.41 -8.45
C LEU A 58 19.56 18.94 -8.58
N VAL A 59 18.76 19.65 -7.78
CA VAL A 59 18.63 21.11 -7.87
C VAL A 59 19.75 21.85 -7.15
N LEU A 60 20.19 21.35 -5.98
CA LEU A 60 21.12 22.04 -5.10
C LEU A 60 22.56 21.58 -5.28
N GLU A 61 22.78 20.29 -5.54
CA GLU A 61 24.11 19.69 -5.61
C GLU A 61 24.52 19.30 -7.04
N GLU A 62 23.63 19.50 -8.03
CA GLU A 62 23.78 19.06 -9.44
C GLU A 62 24.04 17.54 -9.58
N ASN A 63 23.71 16.77 -8.54
CA ASN A 63 23.90 15.33 -8.53
C ASN A 63 22.76 14.63 -9.29
N LYS A 64 23.13 13.77 -10.27
CA LYS A 64 22.13 12.97 -10.99
C LYS A 64 21.58 11.87 -10.06
N PRO A 65 20.25 11.71 -9.97
CA PRO A 65 19.67 10.65 -9.18
C PRO A 65 20.03 9.27 -9.75
N PRO A 66 20.06 8.23 -8.90
CA PRO A 66 20.24 6.87 -9.36
C PRO A 66 19.09 6.47 -10.28
N ASN A 67 19.37 5.69 -11.32
CA ASN A 67 18.34 5.21 -12.25
C ASN A 67 17.30 4.34 -11.53
N GLU A 68 17.73 3.57 -10.53
CA GLU A 68 16.90 2.65 -9.76
C GLU A 68 17.30 2.63 -8.29
N GLN A 69 16.32 2.49 -7.41
CA GLN A 69 16.51 2.26 -5.98
C GLN A 69 15.55 1.18 -5.50
N VAL A 70 16.06 0.18 -4.79
CA VAL A 70 15.24 -0.88 -4.20
C VAL A 70 15.05 -0.57 -2.72
N LYS A 71 13.80 -0.53 -2.27
CA LYS A 71 13.45 -0.35 -0.86
C LYS A 71 12.20 -1.15 -0.53
N ASN A 72 12.24 -1.90 0.57
CA ASN A 72 11.14 -2.77 1.01
C ASN A 72 10.62 -3.71 -0.10
N ASP A 73 11.54 -4.32 -0.87
CA ASP A 73 11.26 -5.18 -2.02
C ASP A 73 10.49 -4.50 -3.19
N VAL A 74 10.40 -3.17 -3.18
CA VAL A 74 9.84 -2.38 -4.28
C VAL A 74 10.96 -1.64 -4.99
N THR A 75 10.99 -1.76 -6.33
CA THR A 75 11.93 -1.02 -7.19
C THR A 75 11.31 0.30 -7.61
N TYR A 76 12.01 1.38 -7.30
CA TYR A 76 11.71 2.75 -7.68
C TYR A 76 12.63 3.15 -8.82
N THR A 77 12.08 3.42 -10.00
CA THR A 77 12.84 3.89 -11.17
C THR A 77 12.68 5.39 -11.34
N PHE A 78 13.79 6.11 -11.48
CA PHE A 78 13.79 7.55 -11.68
C PHE A 78 14.08 7.87 -13.14
N LYS A 79 13.28 8.77 -13.72
CA LYS A 79 13.46 9.26 -15.08
C LYS A 79 13.21 10.77 -15.13
N GLU A 80 14.09 11.47 -15.82
CA GLU A 80 13.86 12.85 -16.19
C GLU A 80 13.08 12.90 -17.51
N ILE A 81 11.91 13.53 -17.50
CA ILE A 81 11.03 13.64 -18.67
C ILE A 81 10.60 15.10 -18.80
N SER A 82 11.00 15.75 -19.90
CA SER A 82 10.57 17.12 -20.23
C SER A 82 10.73 18.11 -19.07
N ASN A 83 11.93 18.15 -18.47
CA ASN A 83 12.25 19.03 -17.34
C ASN A 83 11.44 18.76 -16.07
N LYS A 84 11.03 17.50 -15.88
CA LYS A 84 10.38 16.99 -14.67
C LYS A 84 11.14 15.75 -14.21
N LEU A 85 11.39 15.64 -12.92
CA LEU A 85 11.86 14.39 -12.33
C LEU A 85 10.64 13.53 -12.01
N CYS A 86 10.62 12.30 -12.51
CA CYS A 86 9.56 11.33 -12.30
C CYS A 86 10.09 10.09 -11.60
N VAL A 87 9.33 9.57 -10.64
CA VAL A 87 9.55 8.27 -10.02
C VAL A 87 8.42 7.33 -10.42
N SER A 88 8.78 6.12 -10.86
CA SER A 88 7.83 5.06 -11.19
C SER A 88 8.06 3.83 -10.32
N PHE A 89 6.99 3.23 -9.84
CA PHE A 89 7.04 2.03 -9.00
C PHE A 89 5.82 1.14 -9.29
N GLN A 90 5.97 -0.15 -8.98
CA GLN A 90 4.92 -1.17 -9.14
C GLN A 90 4.51 -1.71 -7.77
N VAL A 91 3.20 -1.76 -7.52
CA VAL A 91 2.63 -2.38 -6.31
C VAL A 91 1.48 -3.25 -6.77
N ALA A 92 1.66 -4.58 -6.72
CA ALA A 92 0.57 -5.51 -7.02
C ALA A 92 -0.62 -5.24 -6.06
N PRO A 93 -1.87 -5.26 -6.55
CA PRO A 93 -2.35 -5.57 -7.91
C PRO A 93 -2.52 -4.33 -8.81
N LYS A 94 -2.15 -3.12 -8.37
CA LYS A 94 -2.33 -1.88 -9.14
C LYS A 94 -1.18 -1.62 -10.12
N ARG A 95 -1.52 -0.96 -11.24
CA ARG A 95 -0.61 -0.63 -12.34
C ARG A 95 0.56 0.25 -11.89
N ASN A 96 1.59 0.33 -12.75
CA ASN A 96 2.71 1.26 -12.61
C ASN A 96 2.21 2.65 -12.25
N THR A 97 2.55 3.10 -11.05
CA THR A 97 2.23 4.44 -10.60
C THR A 97 3.43 5.33 -10.91
N VAL A 98 3.17 6.48 -11.53
CA VAL A 98 4.20 7.47 -11.85
C VAL A 98 3.86 8.77 -11.13
N ILE A 99 4.84 9.31 -10.41
CA ILE A 99 4.73 10.59 -9.71
C ILE A 99 5.83 11.49 -10.26
N CYS A 100 5.47 12.69 -10.71
CA CYS A 100 6.40 13.63 -11.31
C CYS A 100 6.39 14.97 -10.58
N ARG A 101 7.55 15.62 -10.55
CA ARG A 101 7.75 16.97 -10.02
C ARG A 101 8.52 17.82 -11.02
N SER A 102 8.08 19.05 -11.27
CA SER A 102 8.75 19.99 -12.17
C SER A 102 10.09 20.44 -11.63
N LEU A 103 11.10 20.52 -12.50
CA LEU A 103 12.39 21.10 -12.17
C LEU A 103 12.31 22.63 -12.29
N PRO A 104 13.07 23.37 -11.47
CA PRO A 104 13.03 24.84 -11.45
C PRO A 104 13.64 25.47 -12.71
N TYR A 105 14.37 24.70 -13.52
CA TYR A 105 14.97 25.16 -14.77
C TYR A 105 13.99 25.25 -15.95
N ALA A 106 12.68 25.10 -15.71
CA ALA A 106 11.64 25.29 -16.72
C ALA A 106 11.44 26.79 -17.00
N LYS A 107 12.25 27.31 -17.93
CA LYS A 107 11.92 28.51 -18.72
C LYS A 107 10.97 28.13 -19.85
#